data_AF-A0A1M7E9I3-F1
#
_entry.id   AF-A0A1M7E9I3-F1
#
_cell.length_a   1.000
_cell.length_b   1.000
_cell.length_c   1.000
_cell.angle_alpha   90.00
_cell.angle_beta   90.00
_cell.angle_gamma   90.00
#
_symmetry.space_group_name_H-M   'P 1'
#
loop_
_entity.id
_entity.type
_entity.pdbx_description
1 polymer ?
#
loop_
_entity_poly.entity_id
_entity_poly.type
_entity_poly.pdbx_seq_one_letter_code
_entity_poly.pdbx_strand_id
1 'polypeptide(L)'
;MKKVSLLPHFLRTAGQLTGMAAWQTGRLFRKAAASALEAIQEVLRAEVQKGNKQLVVDFLTNKALPAARALLLERMAARLLVRIGLRGALASSVVGWILPFVLEQMVRVGQKTGLFEKIRSHSTVQDSLQRLDELKQAVWKRLVPDHGTGAELLDDDEETPRQLPG
;
A
#
# COMPACT_ATOMS: atom_id res chain seq x y z
N MET A 1 50.10 12.56 -13.24
CA MET A 1 49.10 11.49 -13.45
C MET A 1 48.37 11.18 -12.15
N LYS A 2 47.07 11.44 -12.06
CA LYS A 2 46.11 10.65 -11.25
C LYS A 2 44.70 11.00 -11.73
N LYS A 3 44.01 10.00 -12.27
CA LYS A 3 42.70 10.12 -12.91
C LYS A 3 41.64 10.41 -11.85
N VAL A 4 40.94 11.53 -11.98
CA VAL A 4 39.71 11.80 -11.23
C VAL A 4 38.60 11.03 -11.94
N SER A 5 38.08 10.00 -11.30
CA SER A 5 36.92 9.26 -11.79
C SER A 5 35.70 10.17 -11.82
N LEU A 6 35.42 10.71 -12.99
CA LEU A 6 34.15 11.31 -13.37
C LEU A 6 33.09 10.21 -13.47
N LEU A 7 32.49 9.84 -12.34
CA LEU A 7 31.19 9.18 -12.38
C LEU A 7 30.10 10.25 -12.43
N PRO A 8 29.25 10.26 -13.47
CA PRO A 8 28.26 11.31 -13.63
C PRO A 8 27.13 11.24 -12.60
N HIS A 9 26.79 12.41 -12.02
CA HIS A 9 25.71 12.62 -11.05
C HIS A 9 24.29 12.39 -11.60
N PHE A 10 24.12 12.12 -12.89
CA PHE A 10 22.81 12.03 -13.55
C PHE A 10 22.16 10.63 -13.47
N LEU A 11 22.89 9.62 -12.98
CA LEU A 11 22.38 8.25 -12.86
C LEU A 11 21.60 7.96 -11.58
N ARG A 12 21.35 8.95 -10.71
CA ARG A 12 20.81 8.67 -9.36
C ARG A 12 19.34 8.95 -9.09
N THR A 13 18.56 9.60 -9.96
CA THR A 13 17.22 10.03 -9.50
C THR A 13 16.14 10.25 -10.56
N ALA A 14 16.33 9.84 -11.82
CA ALA A 14 15.25 9.90 -12.81
C ALA A 14 14.47 8.57 -12.87
N GLY A 15 15.14 7.44 -13.09
CA GLY A 15 14.47 6.12 -13.24
C GLY A 15 13.72 5.61 -11.99
N GLN A 16 14.10 6.06 -10.79
CA GLN A 16 13.40 5.69 -9.55
C GLN A 16 12.14 6.51 -9.28
N LEU A 17 12.05 7.74 -9.78
CA LEU A 17 10.91 8.63 -9.54
C LEU A 17 9.85 8.53 -10.64
N THR A 18 10.23 8.41 -11.91
CA THR A 18 9.27 8.13 -13.00
C THR A 18 8.79 6.68 -13.00
N GLY A 19 9.59 5.72 -12.51
CA GLY A 19 9.19 4.32 -12.36
C GLY A 19 8.08 4.11 -11.32
N MET A 20 8.06 4.89 -10.23
CA MET A 20 7.04 4.77 -9.19
C MET A 20 5.65 5.25 -9.66
N ALA A 21 5.58 6.37 -10.39
CA ALA A 21 4.31 6.89 -10.90
C ALA A 21 3.73 6.01 -12.02
N ALA A 22 4.59 5.45 -12.89
CA ALA A 22 4.17 4.53 -13.95
C ALA A 22 3.69 3.17 -13.41
N TRP A 23 4.25 2.70 -12.29
CA TRP A 23 3.78 1.48 -11.63
C TRP A 23 2.48 1.68 -10.85
N GLN A 24 2.20 2.90 -10.38
CA GLN A 24 1.04 3.23 -9.53
C GLN A 24 -0.32 2.98 -10.21
N THR A 25 -0.34 2.87 -11.54
CA THR A 25 -1.55 2.60 -12.33
C THR A 25 -1.70 1.14 -12.78
N GLY A 26 -0.66 0.32 -12.60
CA GLY A 26 -0.61 -1.06 -13.11
C GLY A 26 -1.41 -2.08 -12.30
N ARG A 27 -1.80 -3.19 -12.95
CA ARG A 27 -2.54 -4.32 -12.33
C ARG A 27 -1.81 -4.92 -11.12
N LEU A 28 -0.48 -4.96 -11.18
CA LEU A 28 0.37 -5.43 -10.08
C LEU A 28 0.31 -4.52 -8.85
N PHE A 29 0.30 -3.20 -9.06
CA PHE A 29 0.14 -2.25 -7.97
C PHE A 29 -1.24 -2.39 -7.32
N ARG A 30 -2.32 -2.49 -8.12
CA ARG A 30 -3.67 -2.72 -7.57
C ARG A 30 -3.74 -3.99 -6.73
N LYS A 31 -3.12 -5.09 -7.20
CA LYS A 31 -3.05 -6.36 -6.45
C LYS A 31 -2.23 -6.23 -5.17
N ALA A 32 -1.07 -5.56 -5.23
CA ALA A 32 -0.23 -5.34 -4.06
C ALA A 32 -0.90 -4.42 -3.03
N ALA A 33 -1.53 -3.33 -3.48
CA ALA A 33 -2.27 -2.38 -2.66
C ALA A 33 -3.49 -3.04 -2.00
N ALA A 34 -4.24 -3.86 -2.74
CA ALA A 34 -5.34 -4.64 -2.18
C ALA A 34 -4.85 -5.60 -1.09
N SER A 35 -3.79 -6.35 -1.38
CA SER A 35 -3.19 -7.30 -0.43
C SER A 35 -2.66 -6.59 0.82
N ALA A 36 -2.02 -5.42 0.66
CA ALA A 36 -1.52 -4.60 1.76
C ALA A 36 -2.66 -4.05 2.61
N LEU A 37 -3.71 -3.52 1.97
CA LEU A 37 -4.88 -3.00 2.65
C LEU A 37 -5.60 -4.09 3.45
N GLU A 38 -5.71 -5.30 2.90
CA GLU A 38 -6.25 -6.47 3.61
C GLU A 38 -5.37 -6.88 4.80
N ALA A 39 -4.06 -7.01 4.61
CA ALA A 39 -3.14 -7.39 5.67
C ALA A 39 -3.13 -6.38 6.83
N ILE A 40 -3.13 -5.07 6.51
CA ILE A 40 -3.25 -4.00 7.50
C ILE A 40 -4.58 -4.16 8.23
N GLN A 41 -5.70 -4.33 7.51
CA GLN A 41 -7.00 -4.44 8.16
C GLN A 41 -7.15 -5.64 9.07
N GLU A 42 -6.64 -6.80 8.68
CA GLU A 42 -6.71 -7.97 9.54
C GLU A 42 -5.94 -7.76 10.85
N VAL A 43 -4.82 -7.03 10.82
CA VAL A 43 -4.06 -6.73 12.04
C VAL A 43 -4.84 -5.75 12.91
N LEU A 44 -5.38 -4.67 12.31
CA LEU A 44 -6.15 -3.68 13.06
C LEU A 44 -7.43 -4.26 13.65
N ARG A 45 -8.18 -5.08 12.90
CA ARG A 45 -9.37 -5.78 13.43
C ARG A 45 -9.02 -6.72 14.57
N ALA A 46 -7.93 -7.47 14.45
CA ALA A 46 -7.48 -8.37 15.53
C ALA A 46 -7.15 -7.58 16.80
N GLU A 47 -6.53 -6.40 16.69
CA GLU A 47 -6.26 -5.54 17.84
C GLU A 47 -7.54 -4.91 18.43
N VAL A 48 -8.49 -4.49 17.59
CA VAL A 48 -9.80 -4.00 18.05
C VAL A 48 -10.58 -5.10 18.78
N GLN A 49 -10.58 -6.34 18.26
CA GLN A 49 -11.23 -7.48 18.89
C GLN A 49 -10.61 -7.85 20.25
N LYS A 50 -9.29 -7.64 20.42
CA LYS A 50 -8.61 -7.77 21.71
C LYS A 50 -8.93 -6.65 22.70
N GLY A 51 -9.70 -5.63 22.29
CA GLY A 51 -10.00 -4.45 23.10
C GLY A 51 -8.98 -3.32 22.99
N ASN A 52 -7.94 -3.46 22.17
CA ASN A 52 -6.85 -2.50 22.01
C ASN A 52 -7.20 -1.35 21.04
N LYS A 53 -8.39 -0.76 21.19
CA LYS A 53 -8.88 0.31 20.29
C LYS A 53 -7.99 1.55 20.31
N GLN A 54 -7.51 1.94 21.50
CA GLN A 54 -6.65 3.10 21.67
C GLN A 54 -5.32 2.92 20.94
N LEU A 55 -4.74 1.71 20.99
CA LEU A 55 -3.51 1.37 20.27
C LEU A 55 -3.69 1.48 18.75
N VAL A 56 -4.84 1.08 18.23
CA VAL A 56 -5.17 1.21 16.79
C VAL A 56 -5.28 2.69 16.39
N VAL A 57 -5.94 3.51 17.21
CA VAL A 57 -6.04 4.96 16.96
C VAL A 57 -4.66 5.61 17.06
N ASP A 58 -3.88 5.30 18.09
CA ASP A 58 -2.54 5.86 18.28
C ASP A 58 -1.61 5.45 17.13
N PHE A 59 -1.70 4.21 16.66
CA PHE A 59 -0.95 3.74 15.50
C PHE A 59 -1.31 4.52 14.23
N LEU A 60 -2.61 4.64 13.93
CA LEU A 60 -3.08 5.35 12.74
C LEU A 60 -2.91 6.87 12.83
N THR A 61 -2.85 7.45 14.03
CA THR A 61 -2.58 8.88 14.22
C THR A 61 -1.09 9.20 14.35
N ASN A 62 -0.21 8.20 14.15
CA ASN A 62 1.23 8.33 14.33
C ASN A 62 1.63 8.79 15.75
N LYS A 63 0.77 8.55 16.74
CA LYS A 63 0.99 8.81 18.17
C LYS A 63 1.42 7.57 18.94
N ALA A 64 1.42 6.39 18.31
CA ALA A 64 1.89 5.17 18.93
C ALA A 64 3.38 5.25 19.26
N LEU A 65 3.75 4.63 20.38
CA LEU A 65 5.14 4.43 20.77
C LEU A 65 5.90 3.74 19.62
N PRO A 66 7.16 4.14 19.34
CA PRO A 66 7.95 3.58 18.24
C PRO A 66 8.02 2.05 18.26
N ALA A 67 8.11 1.45 19.46
CA ALA A 67 8.13 0.00 19.66
C ALA A 67 6.80 -0.67 19.29
N ALA A 68 5.66 -0.11 19.73
CA ALA A 68 4.33 -0.64 19.40
C ALA A 68 4.05 -0.51 17.89
N ARG A 69 4.50 0.59 17.28
CA ARG A 69 4.40 0.82 15.84
C ARG A 69 5.23 -0.18 15.05
N ALA A 70 6.49 -0.40 15.42
CA ALA A 70 7.36 -1.37 14.77
C ALA A 70 6.75 -2.77 14.82
N LEU A 71 6.25 -3.18 15.98
CA LEU A 71 5.63 -4.49 16.17
C LEU A 71 4.35 -4.69 15.34
N LEU A 72 3.50 -3.66 15.22
CA LEU A 72 2.35 -3.71 14.32
C LEU A 72 2.75 -3.78 12.86
N LEU A 73 3.73 -2.97 12.45
CA LEU A 73 4.26 -2.99 11.08
C LEU A 73 4.85 -4.34 10.71
N GLU A 74 5.61 -4.96 11.61
CA GLU A 74 6.15 -6.31 11.42
C GLU A 74 5.04 -7.34 11.22
N ARG A 75 3.99 -7.29 12.04
CA ARG A 75 2.83 -8.19 11.89
C ARG A 75 2.10 -7.98 10.56
N MET A 76 1.94 -6.73 10.14
CA MET A 76 1.34 -6.39 8.85
C MET A 76 2.19 -6.87 7.68
N ALA A 77 3.50 -6.62 7.74
CA ALA A 77 4.46 -7.05 6.73
C ALA A 77 4.53 -8.59 6.64
N ALA A 78 4.56 -9.28 7.77
CA ALA A 78 4.55 -10.74 7.81
C ALA A 78 3.29 -11.33 7.14
N ARG A 79 2.10 -10.81 7.49
CA ARG A 79 0.84 -11.24 6.84
C ARG A 79 0.81 -10.90 5.36
N LEU A 80 1.30 -9.73 5.01
CA LEU A 80 1.38 -9.29 3.62
C LEU A 80 2.28 -10.23 2.80
N LEU A 81 3.46 -10.59 3.31
CA LEU A 81 4.37 -11.53 2.67
C LEU A 81 3.74 -12.91 2.48
N VAL A 82 3.07 -13.43 3.52
CA VAL A 82 2.35 -14.71 3.44
C VAL A 82 1.25 -14.67 2.38
N ARG A 83 0.47 -13.58 2.34
CA ARG A 83 -0.68 -13.44 1.44
C ARG A 83 -0.30 -13.20 -0.01
N ILE A 84 0.77 -12.44 -0.24
CA ILE A 84 1.28 -12.21 -1.60
C ILE A 84 1.84 -13.52 -2.17
N GLY A 85 2.35 -14.44 -1.32
CA GLY A 85 2.88 -15.73 -1.75
C GLY A 85 4.11 -15.63 -2.66
N LEU A 86 4.62 -14.42 -2.92
CA LEU A 86 5.85 -14.20 -3.68
C LEU A 86 7.04 -14.58 -2.80
N ARG A 87 7.83 -15.52 -3.30
CA ARG A 87 9.11 -15.91 -2.71
C ARG A 87 10.20 -14.96 -3.22
N GLY A 88 11.02 -14.42 -2.33
CA GLY A 88 12.26 -13.71 -2.68
C GLY A 88 12.20 -12.18 -2.66
N ALA A 89 13.26 -11.56 -3.16
CA ALA A 89 13.59 -10.13 -3.00
C ALA A 89 12.55 -9.15 -3.60
N LEU A 90 11.79 -9.57 -4.61
CA LEU A 90 10.73 -8.74 -5.20
C LEU A 90 9.59 -8.48 -4.21
N ALA A 91 9.25 -9.46 -3.36
CA ALA A 91 8.23 -9.27 -2.32
C ALA A 91 8.71 -8.27 -1.27
N SER A 92 9.96 -8.39 -0.81
CA SER A 92 10.55 -7.48 0.19
C SER A 92 10.68 -6.05 -0.34
N SER A 93 11.07 -5.89 -1.60
CA SER A 93 11.11 -4.59 -2.25
C SER A 93 9.70 -4.00 -2.32
N VAL A 94 8.70 -4.79 -2.75
CA VAL A 94 7.31 -4.33 -2.86
C VAL A 94 6.71 -3.95 -1.50
N VAL A 95 6.90 -4.77 -0.48
CA VAL A 95 6.43 -4.49 0.89
C VAL A 95 7.06 -3.21 1.44
N GLY A 96 8.35 -2.97 1.16
CA GLY A 96 9.11 -1.82 1.65
C GLY A 96 8.55 -0.46 1.20
N TRP A 97 7.87 -0.39 0.05
CA TRP A 97 7.27 0.86 -0.44
C TRP A 97 5.73 0.86 -0.38
N ILE A 98 5.05 -0.27 -0.63
CA ILE A 98 3.58 -0.30 -0.69
C ILE A 98 2.96 -0.15 0.70
N LEU A 99 3.56 -0.75 1.73
CA LEU A 99 3.04 -0.73 3.08
C LEU A 99 3.01 0.70 3.67
N PRO A 100 4.11 1.48 3.64
CA PRO A 100 4.06 2.86 4.13
C PRO A 100 3.12 3.73 3.29
N PHE A 101 3.04 3.51 1.97
CA PHE A 101 2.14 4.26 1.10
C PHE A 101 0.66 4.04 1.45
N VAL A 102 0.23 2.78 1.58
CA VAL A 102 -1.16 2.44 1.94
C VAL A 102 -1.49 2.95 3.34
N LEU A 103 -0.57 2.81 4.30
CA LEU A 103 -0.74 3.36 5.64
C LEU A 103 -0.93 4.88 5.61
N GLU A 104 -0.12 5.61 4.85
CA GLU A 104 -0.26 7.06 4.73
C GLU A 104 -1.65 7.45 4.17
N GLN A 105 -2.16 6.71 3.18
CA GLN A 105 -3.51 6.94 2.67
C GLN A 105 -4.57 6.63 3.73
N MET A 106 -4.43 5.56 4.51
CA MET A 106 -5.32 5.27 5.64
C MET A 106 -5.32 6.38 6.69
N VAL A 107 -4.15 6.91 7.06
CA VAL A 107 -4.06 8.04 7.98
C VAL A 107 -4.77 9.26 7.40
N ARG A 108 -4.46 9.61 6.15
CA ARG A 108 -5.02 10.79 5.47
C ARG A 108 -6.54 10.71 5.34
N VAL A 109 -7.09 9.54 5.00
CA VAL A 109 -8.54 9.32 4.92
C VAL A 109 -9.18 9.27 6.30
N GLY A 110 -8.53 8.63 7.29
CA GLY A 110 -9.00 8.57 8.67
C GLY A 110 -9.11 9.96 9.32
N GLN A 111 -8.14 10.84 9.05
CA GLN A 111 -8.18 12.24 9.50
C GLN A 111 -9.32 13.00 8.84
N LYS A 112 -9.47 12.88 7.51
CA LYS A 112 -10.54 13.56 6.76
C LYS A 112 -11.96 13.13 7.16
N THR A 113 -12.13 11.87 7.54
CA THR A 113 -13.44 11.30 7.91
C THR A 113 -13.79 11.46 9.39
N GLY A 114 -12.86 11.98 10.20
CA GLY A 114 -13.00 12.10 11.65
C GLY A 114 -13.07 10.75 12.35
N LEU A 115 -12.55 9.68 11.74
CA LEU A 115 -12.67 8.31 12.25
C LEU A 115 -12.02 8.14 13.62
N PHE A 116 -10.88 8.81 13.85
CA PHE A 116 -10.14 8.69 15.11
C PHE A 116 -10.93 9.22 16.30
N GLU A 117 -11.58 10.37 16.12
CA GLU A 117 -12.45 10.95 17.15
C GLU A 117 -13.66 10.06 17.41
N LYS A 118 -14.26 9.50 16.34
CA LYS A 118 -15.40 8.58 16.45
C LYS A 118 -15.07 7.28 17.19
N ILE A 119 -13.87 6.71 16.97
CA ILE A 119 -13.44 5.52 17.70
C ILE A 119 -13.17 5.87 19.17
N ARG A 120 -12.61 7.05 19.44
CA ARG A 120 -12.29 7.53 20.79
C ARG A 120 -13.53 7.88 21.61
N SER A 121 -14.61 8.37 20.98
CA SER A 121 -15.85 8.78 21.64
C SER A 121 -16.80 7.60 21.91
N HIS A 122 -16.53 6.80 22.94
CA HIS A 122 -17.42 5.74 23.46
C HIS A 122 -17.86 4.67 22.44
N SER A 123 -17.05 4.37 21.43
CA SER A 123 -17.40 3.35 20.43
C SER A 123 -17.33 1.92 20.98
N THR A 124 -18.30 1.07 20.66
CA THR A 124 -18.22 -0.38 20.97
C THR A 124 -17.19 -1.08 20.07
N VAL A 125 -16.86 -2.34 20.37
CA VAL A 125 -15.94 -3.13 19.51
C VAL A 125 -16.52 -3.26 18.10
N GLN A 126 -17.84 -3.51 18.00
CA GLN A 126 -18.53 -3.60 16.72
C GLN A 126 -18.51 -2.29 15.95
N ASP A 127 -18.75 -1.14 16.61
CA ASP A 127 -18.65 0.18 15.97
C ASP A 127 -17.24 0.42 15.42
N SER A 128 -16.21 0.12 16.21
CA SER A 128 -14.82 0.26 15.78
C SER A 128 -14.52 -0.60 14.54
N LEU A 129 -15.02 -1.85 14.49
CA LEU A 129 -14.86 -2.73 13.35
C LEU A 129 -15.58 -2.22 12.10
N GLN A 130 -16.79 -1.68 12.26
CA GLN A 130 -17.55 -1.08 11.16
C GLN A 130 -16.82 0.16 10.61
N ARG A 131 -16.32 1.05 11.48
CA ARG A 131 -15.54 2.23 11.07
C ARG A 131 -14.25 1.85 10.35
N LEU A 132 -13.58 0.79 10.79
CA LEU A 132 -12.42 0.26 10.09
C LEU A 132 -12.79 -0.24 8.67
N ASP A 133 -13.95 -0.88 8.49
CA ASP A 133 -14.37 -1.32 7.16
C ASP A 133 -14.76 -0.14 6.26
N GLU A 134 -15.41 0.89 6.79
CA GLU A 134 -15.64 2.17 6.11
C GLU A 134 -14.32 2.82 5.65
N LEU A 135 -13.31 2.83 6.53
CA LEU A 135 -11.97 3.34 6.21
C LEU A 135 -11.34 2.56 5.07
N LYS A 136 -11.40 1.23 5.13
CA LYS A 136 -10.88 0.34 4.09
C LYS A 136 -11.49 0.69 2.74
N GLN A 137 -12.82 0.82 2.67
CA GLN A 137 -13.53 1.16 1.44
C GLN A 137 -13.17 2.55 0.92
N ALA A 138 -13.10 3.56 1.81
CA ALA A 138 -12.75 4.93 1.43
C ALA A 138 -11.31 5.03 0.92
N VAL A 139 -10.38 4.29 1.52
CA VAL A 139 -8.99 4.19 1.08
C VAL A 139 -8.89 3.45 -0.24
N TRP A 140 -9.63 2.35 -0.42
CA TRP A 140 -9.67 1.62 -1.69
C TRP A 140 -10.14 2.50 -2.85
N LYS A 141 -11.25 3.23 -2.68
CA LYS A 141 -11.76 4.19 -3.69
C LYS A 141 -10.74 5.27 -4.07
N ARG A 142 -9.85 5.63 -3.14
CA ARG A 142 -8.79 6.61 -3.36
C ARG A 142 -7.56 6.01 -4.05
N LEU A 143 -7.22 4.76 -3.72
CA LEU A 143 -6.10 4.01 -4.31
C LEU A 143 -6.41 3.55 -5.74
N VAL A 144 -7.66 3.20 -6.00
CA VAL A 144 -8.17 2.81 -7.32
C VAL A 144 -9.42 3.65 -7.59
N PRO A 145 -9.25 4.91 -8.06
CA PRO A 145 -10.37 5.64 -8.61
C PRO A 145 -10.90 4.85 -9.81
N ASP A 146 -12.20 4.60 -9.87
CA ASP A 146 -12.86 4.10 -11.08
C ASP A 146 -12.67 5.13 -12.19
N HIS A 147 -11.52 5.08 -12.86
CA HIS A 147 -11.36 5.63 -14.18
C HIS A 147 -12.08 4.65 -15.11
N GLY A 148 -13.37 4.89 -15.33
CA GLY A 148 -14.01 4.42 -16.54
C GLY A 148 -13.18 4.90 -17.74
N THR A 149 -12.99 3.99 -18.70
CA THR A 149 -12.44 4.23 -20.05
C THR A 149 -10.92 4.05 -20.21
N GLY A 150 -10.56 3.05 -21.04
CA GLY A 150 -9.53 3.23 -22.05
C GLY A 150 -8.12 2.69 -21.75
N ALA A 151 -8.00 1.39 -21.48
CA ALA A 151 -6.83 0.65 -21.92
C ALA A 151 -7.28 -0.78 -22.22
N GLU A 152 -7.87 -0.94 -23.40
CA GLU A 152 -7.88 -2.23 -24.08
C GLU A 152 -6.41 -2.64 -24.23
N LEU A 153 -5.96 -3.48 -23.31
CA LEU A 153 -4.67 -4.15 -23.42
C LEU A 153 -4.88 -5.21 -24.49
N LEU A 154 -4.38 -4.93 -25.69
CA LEU A 154 -4.08 -5.96 -26.68
C LEU A 154 -3.30 -7.06 -25.95
N ASP A 155 -3.83 -8.29 -25.97
CA ASP A 155 -3.07 -9.47 -25.60
C ASP A 155 -1.81 -9.50 -26.48
N ASP A 156 -0.64 -9.67 -25.87
CA ASP A 156 0.68 -9.80 -26.53
C ASP A 156 0.81 -11.12 -27.35
N ASP A 157 -0.32 -11.68 -27.81
CA ASP A 157 -0.43 -12.91 -28.60
C ASP A 157 -0.97 -12.67 -30.03
N GLU A 158 -0.97 -11.42 -30.53
CA GLU A 158 -1.15 -11.19 -31.97
C GLU A 158 0.19 -11.33 -32.72
N GLU A 159 0.31 -12.48 -33.38
CA GLU A 159 1.29 -12.86 -34.39
C GLU A 159 1.76 -11.67 -35.23
N THR A 160 3.05 -11.37 -35.17
CA THR A 160 3.68 -10.33 -35.99
C THR A 160 3.39 -10.64 -37.47
N PRO A 161 2.78 -9.73 -38.26
CA PRO A 161 2.48 -10.04 -39.65
C PRO A 161 3.80 -10.24 -40.39
N ARG A 162 3.95 -11.44 -40.98
CA ARG A 162 5.05 -11.77 -41.88
C ARG A 162 5.19 -10.67 -42.94
N GLN A 163 6.37 -10.07 -42.99
CA GLN A 163 6.78 -9.23 -44.12
C GLN A 163 6.62 -10.04 -45.41
N LEU A 164 5.79 -9.56 -46.33
CA LEU A 164 5.74 -10.06 -47.70
C LEU A 164 6.87 -9.41 -48.49
N PRO A 165 7.78 -10.18 -49.11
CA PRO A 165 8.69 -9.65 -50.12
C PRO A 165 7.94 -9.50 -51.45
N GLY A 166 8.01 -8.29 -52.03
CA GLY A 166 7.50 -7.97 -53.36
C GLY A 166 8.11 -6.68 -53.85
#